data_AF-A0A448L2F9-F1
#
_entry.id   AF-A0A448L2F9-F1
#
_cell.length_a   1.000
_cell.length_b   1.000
_cell.length_c   1.000
_cell.angle_alpha   90.00
_cell.angle_beta   90.00
_cell.angle_gamma   90.00
#
_symmetry.space_group_name_H-M   'P 1'
#
loop_
_entity.id
_entity.type
_entity.pdbx_description
1 polymer ?
#
loop_
_entity_poly.entity_id
_entity_poly.type
_entity_poly.pdbx_seq_one_letter_code
_entity_poly.pdbx_strand_id
1 'polypeptide(L)' 'MNKSLLDRVSVEKIDALVDALSGVISDMRITGENSEACFCNEAYWACYSLRNMMFTSLRHREQNRLGE' A
#
# COMPACT_ATOMS: atom_id res chain seq x y z
N MET A 1 3.35 -13.39 -19.68
CA MET A 1 3.77 -12.57 -18.52
C MET A 1 3.58 -13.37 -17.25
N ASN A 2 4.61 -13.49 -16.41
CA ASN A 2 4.52 -14.17 -15.13
C ASN A 2 3.66 -13.29 -14.21
N LYS A 3 2.38 -13.65 -14.02
CA LYS A 3 1.46 -12.85 -13.19
C LYS A 3 1.96 -12.88 -11.75
N SER A 4 2.27 -11.71 -11.21
CA SER A 4 2.62 -11.56 -9.79
C SER A 4 1.45 -12.05 -8.91
N LEU A 5 1.72 -12.32 -7.64
CA LEU A 5 0.66 -12.69 -6.69
C LEU A 5 -0.46 -11.63 -6.70
N LEU A 6 -0.05 -10.36 -6.71
CA LEU A 6 -0.98 -9.24 -6.70
C LEU A 6 -1.81 -9.20 -7.96
N ASP A 7 -1.28 -9.52 -9.16
CA ASP A 7 -2.03 -9.60 -10.42
C ASP A 7 -3.20 -10.60 -10.41
N ARG A 8 -3.26 -11.50 -9.43
CA ARG A 8 -4.34 -12.47 -9.25
C ARG A 8 -5.44 -11.99 -8.29
N VAL A 9 -5.22 -10.88 -7.58
CA VAL A 9 -6.18 -10.28 -6.64
C VAL A 9 -7.07 -9.29 -7.40
N SER A 10 -8.37 -9.20 -7.07
CA SER A 10 -9.24 -8.22 -7.75
C SER A 10 -8.82 -6.78 -7.41
N VAL A 11 -9.08 -5.83 -8.32
CA VAL A 11 -8.69 -4.42 -8.14
C VAL A 11 -9.33 -3.85 -6.87
N GLU A 12 -10.60 -4.14 -6.64
CA GLU A 12 -11.37 -3.63 -5.51
C GLU A 12 -10.79 -4.08 -4.17
N LYS A 13 -10.24 -5.30 -4.10
CA LYS A 13 -9.58 -5.82 -2.89
C LYS A 13 -8.24 -5.15 -2.64
N ILE A 14 -7.52 -4.80 -3.71
CA ILE A 14 -6.25 -4.06 -3.58
C ILE A 14 -6.54 -2.64 -3.14
N ASP A 15 -7.55 -1.97 -3.73
CA ASP A 15 -7.97 -0.63 -3.33
C ASP A 15 -8.41 -0.57 -1.87
N ALA A 16 -9.30 -1.48 -1.44
CA ALA A 16 -9.74 -1.55 -0.05
C ALA A 16 -8.57 -1.77 0.94
N LEU A 17 -7.55 -2.53 0.54
CA LEU A 17 -6.36 -2.75 1.35
C LEU A 17 -5.45 -1.51 1.38
N VAL A 18 -5.31 -0.78 0.27
CA VAL A 18 -4.59 0.49 0.23
C VAL A 18 -5.23 1.52 1.16
N ASP A 19 -6.56 1.62 1.15
CA ASP A 19 -7.31 2.53 2.03
C ASP A 19 -7.12 2.17 3.49
N ALA A 20 -7.29 0.89 3.85
CA ALA A 20 -7.09 0.41 5.22
C ALA A 20 -5.65 0.67 5.72
N LEU A 21 -4.63 0.38 4.91
CA LEU A 21 -3.24 0.65 5.27
C LEU A 21 -2.96 2.14 5.39
N SER A 22 -3.57 2.98 4.53
CA SER A 22 -3.42 4.44 4.61
C SER A 22 -4.03 4.99 5.91
N GLY A 23 -5.14 4.43 6.37
CA GLY A 23 -5.73 4.71 7.69
C GLY A 23 -4.77 4.37 8.83
N VAL A 24 -4.28 3.13 8.88
CA VAL A 24 -3.35 2.67 9.94
C VAL A 24 -2.08 3.54 9.99
N ILE A 25 -1.48 3.84 8.84
CA ILE A 25 -0.29 4.71 8.75
C ILE A 25 -0.59 6.11 9.31
N SER A 26 -1.77 6.64 9.04
CA SER A 26 -2.19 7.96 9.52
C SER A 26 -2.42 7.95 11.03
N ASP A 27 -3.10 6.93 11.56
CA ASP A 27 -3.34 6.77 13.00
C ASP A 27 -2.02 6.64 13.77
N MET A 28 -1.06 5.88 13.23
CA MET A 28 0.27 5.75 13.83
C MET A 28 1.03 7.08 13.89
N ARG A 29 0.86 7.96 12.89
CA ARG A 29 1.46 9.31 12.91
C ARG A 29 0.81 10.23 13.92
N ILE A 30 -0.52 10.15 14.09
CA ILE A 30 -1.29 10.98 15.03
C ILE A 30 -1.00 10.55 16.48
N THR A 31 -0.87 9.25 16.72
CA THR A 31 -0.66 8.67 18.06
C THR A 31 0.79 8.79 18.53
N GLY A 32 1.74 9.00 17.62
CA GLY A 32 3.14 9.22 17.97
C GLY A 32 3.32 10.56 18.67
N GLU A 33 3.58 10.54 19.99
CA GLU A 33 3.89 11.73 20.79
C GLU A 33 5.06 12.56 20.22
N ASN A 34 5.92 11.94 19.39
CA ASN A 34 6.96 12.60 18.64
C ASN A 34 7.08 11.98 17.24
N SER A 35 7.14 12.80 16.19
CA SER A 35 7.18 12.34 14.79
C SER A 35 8.35 11.41 14.51
N GLU A 36 9.47 11.62 15.21
CA GLU A 36 10.68 10.80 15.11
C GLU A 36 10.45 9.36 15.58
N ALA A 37 9.70 9.16 16.66
CA ALA A 37 9.37 7.83 17.18
C ALA A 37 8.49 7.03 16.21
N CYS A 38 7.61 7.72 15.47
CA CYS A 38 6.82 7.10 14.40
C CYS A 38 7.71 6.58 13.25
N PHE A 39 8.75 7.32 12.88
CA PHE A 39 9.68 6.91 11.82
C PHE A 39 10.69 5.85 12.28
N CYS A 40 10.86 5.62 13.57
CA CYS A 40 11.62 4.47 14.08
C CYS A 40 10.75 3.21 14.23
N ASN A 41 9.44 3.31 14.02
CA ASN A 41 8.52 2.19 14.20
C ASN A 41 8.58 1.23 12.99
N GLU A 42 9.01 -0.01 13.22
CA GLU A 42 9.11 -1.02 12.16
C GLU A 42 7.74 -1.39 11.56
N ALA A 43 6.69 -1.44 12.37
CA ALA A 43 5.34 -1.73 11.89
C ALA A 43 4.82 -0.61 10.98
N TYR A 44 5.19 0.64 11.24
CA TYR A 44 4.88 1.76 10.35
C TYR A 44 5.49 1.55 8.96
N TRP A 45 6.79 1.22 8.89
CA TRP A 45 7.48 0.97 7.62
C TRP A 45 7.00 -0.28 6.90
N ALA A 46 6.63 -1.33 7.64
CA ALA A 46 6.02 -2.52 7.06
C ALA A 46 4.69 -2.19 6.38
N CYS A 47 3.80 -1.47 7.07
CA CYS A 47 2.53 -1.02 6.51
C CYS A 47 2.74 -0.10 5.30
N TYR A 48 3.68 0.83 5.39
CA TYR A 48 4.02 1.76 4.31
C TYR A 48 4.55 1.02 3.06
N SER A 49 5.42 0.04 3.26
CA SER A 49 5.97 -0.77 2.17
C SER A 49 4.88 -1.60 1.49
N LEU A 50 4.01 -2.25 2.27
CA LEU A 50 2.88 -3.01 1.74
C LEU A 50 1.95 -2.11 0.92
N ARG A 51 1.57 -0.94 1.43
CA ARG A 51 0.75 0.04 0.72
C ARG A 51 1.36 0.41 -0.64
N ASN A 52 2.67 0.66 -0.69
CA ASN A 52 3.35 1.04 -1.93
C ASN A 52 3.43 -0.11 -2.94
N MET A 53 3.60 -1.36 -2.47
CA MET A 53 3.56 -2.54 -3.35
C MET A 53 2.17 -2.68 -3.99
N MET A 54 1.11 -2.52 -3.20
CA MET A 54 -0.28 -2.57 -3.69
C MET A 54 -0.55 -1.46 -4.72
N PHE A 55 -0.14 -0.22 -4.42
CA PHE A 55 -0.28 0.91 -5.33
C PHE A 55 0.48 0.72 -6.64
N THR A 56 1.69 0.16 -6.56
CA THR A 56 2.50 -0.16 -7.75
C THR A 56 1.80 -1.20 -8.63
N SER A 57 1.16 -2.20 -8.02
CA SER A 57 0.38 -3.20 -8.76
C SER A 57 -0.82 -2.58 -9.48
N LEU A 58 -1.56 -1.68 -8.81
CA LEU A 58 -2.66 -0.94 -9.43
C LEU A 58 -2.20 -0.12 -10.64
N ARG A 59 -1.11 0.65 -10.47
CA ARG A 59 -0.53 1.46 -11.56
C ARG A 59 -0.09 0.61 -12.74
N HIS A 60 0.53 -0.55 -12.49
CA HIS A 60 0.94 -1.46 -13.55
C HIS A 60 -0.25 -2.01 -14.33
N ARG A 61 -1.38 -2.29 -13.67
CA ARG A 61 -2.62 -2.73 -14.34
C ARG A 61 -3.22 -1.63 -15.19
N GLU A 62 -3.25 -0.40 -14.69
CA GLU A 62 -3.75 0.75 -15.44
C GLU A 62 -2.92 0.98 -16.71
N GLN A 63 -1.59 0.89 -16.62
CA GLN A 63 -0.68 0.97 -17.77
C GLN A 63 -0.93 -0.14 -18.79
N ASN A 64 -1.15 -1.37 -18.34
CA ASN A 64 -1.46 -2.49 -19.24
C ASN A 64 -2.83 -2.34 -19.91
N ARG A 65 -3.82 -1.68 -19.26
CA ARG A 65 -5.12 -1.39 -19.88
C ARG A 65 -5.07 -0.28 -20.93
N LEU A 66 -4.12 0.64 -20.82
CA LEU A 66 -3.94 1.76 -21.76
C LEU A 66 -3.06 1.41 -22.98
N GLY A 67 -2.36 0.27 -22.92
CA GLY A 67 -1.51 -0.23 -24.01
C GLY A 67 -2.17 -1.27 -24.92
N GLU A 68 -3.44 -1.60 -24.69
CA GLU A 68 -4.32 -2.37 -25.58
C GLU A 68 -5.17 -1.44 -26.46
#